data_AF-A0A523TB37-F1
#
_entry.id   AF-A0A523TB37-F1
#
_cell.length_a   1.000
_cell.length_b   1.000
_cell.length_c   1.000
_cell.angle_alpha   90.00
_cell.angle_beta   90.00
_cell.angle_gamma   90.00
#
_symmetry.space_group_name_H-M   'P 1'
#
loop_
_entity.id
_entity.type
_entity.pdbx_description
1 polymer ?
#
loop_
_entity_poly.entity_id
_entity_poly.type
_entity_poly.pdbx_seq_one_letter_code
_entity_poly.pdbx_strand_id
1 'polypeptide(L)'
;MSIAEFGIGGFVALMGGWFADSVGRKQVVIFGFIMLGIGYAVLGLFPSIILSWYLYIILDGVAWGIFSLMFYLVIWADLAGNRIKEKYYLIGILPFIISSYIQTLFTPYAKLIDISAAFSLASFFLFLAVFPILLAPETLPEKKIELKRLRKYVEKAKKVKEKHQ
;
A
#
# COMPACT_ATOMS: atom_id res chain seq x y z
N MET A 1 -0.79 -18.74 -0.29
CA MET A 1 -1.85 -17.77 0.03
C MET A 1 -3.11 -18.52 0.35
N SER A 2 -3.72 -18.22 1.49
CA SER A 2 -5.00 -18.82 1.89
C SER A 2 -6.17 -18.19 1.13
N ILE A 3 -7.27 -18.91 0.96
CA ILE A 3 -8.50 -18.38 0.30
C ILE A 3 -9.01 -17.12 1.04
N ALA A 4 -8.79 -17.05 2.35
CA ALA A 4 -9.15 -15.89 3.17
C ALA A 4 -8.39 -14.62 2.78
N GLU A 5 -7.09 -14.72 2.45
CA GLU A 5 -6.28 -13.57 2.01
C GLU A 5 -6.82 -12.96 0.71
N PHE A 6 -7.21 -13.79 -0.26
CA PHE A 6 -7.80 -13.31 -1.51
C PHE A 6 -9.18 -12.66 -1.29
N GLY A 7 -10.00 -13.23 -0.40
CA GLY A 7 -11.31 -12.65 -0.05
C GLY A 7 -11.17 -11.27 0.60
N ILE A 8 -10.29 -11.15 1.60
CA ILE A 8 -10.02 -9.88 2.30
C ILE A 8 -9.39 -8.88 1.32
N GLY A 9 -8.37 -9.29 0.58
CA GLY A 9 -7.67 -8.43 -0.37
C GLY A 9 -8.58 -7.90 -1.47
N GLY A 10 -9.46 -8.73 -2.03
CA GLY A 10 -10.44 -8.30 -3.03
C GLY A 10 -11.43 -7.27 -2.50
N PHE A 11 -11.97 -7.49 -1.30
CA PHE A 11 -12.88 -6.53 -0.66
C PHE A 11 -12.18 -5.20 -0.33
N VAL A 12 -10.97 -5.29 0.20
CA VAL A 12 -10.16 -4.11 0.54
C VAL A 12 -9.72 -3.36 -0.71
N ALA A 13 -9.45 -4.03 -1.82
CA ALA A 13 -9.14 -3.36 -3.09
C ALA A 13 -10.31 -2.45 -3.51
N LEU A 14 -11.55 -2.92 -3.43
CA LEU A 14 -12.73 -2.10 -3.76
C LEU A 14 -12.85 -0.86 -2.85
N MET A 15 -12.66 -1.03 -1.54
CA MET A 15 -12.69 0.10 -0.61
C MET A 15 -11.46 1.03 -0.73
N GLY A 16 -10.31 0.47 -1.04
CA GLY A 16 -9.02 1.14 -1.12
C GLY A 16 -9.01 2.24 -2.17
N GLY A 17 -9.70 2.02 -3.31
CA GLY A 17 -9.87 3.06 -4.34
C GLY A 17 -10.60 4.30 -3.80
N TRP A 18 -11.68 4.11 -3.05
CA TRP A 18 -12.44 5.21 -2.45
C TRP A 18 -11.62 5.99 -1.40
N PHE A 19 -10.81 5.27 -0.60
CA PHE A 19 -9.88 5.90 0.34
C PHE A 19 -8.77 6.67 -0.37
N ALA A 20 -8.18 6.11 -1.43
CA ALA A 20 -7.14 6.76 -2.23
C ALA A 20 -7.64 8.04 -2.92
N ASP A 21 -8.91 8.06 -3.32
CA ASP A 21 -9.60 9.22 -3.89
C ASP A 21 -9.86 10.35 -2.89
N SER A 22 -10.01 9.99 -1.60
CA SER A 22 -10.40 10.91 -0.54
C SER A 22 -9.20 11.49 0.21
N VAL A 23 -8.22 10.65 0.53
CA VAL A 23 -7.08 10.98 1.39
C VAL A 23 -5.84 11.34 0.56
N GLY A 24 -5.65 10.68 -0.57
CA GLY A 24 -4.43 10.77 -1.39
C GLY A 24 -3.86 9.37 -1.66
N ARG A 25 -3.25 9.19 -2.82
CA ARG A 25 -2.73 7.90 -3.27
C ARG A 25 -1.49 7.54 -2.48
N LYS A 26 -0.59 8.51 -2.28
CA LYS A 26 0.63 8.39 -1.48
C LYS A 26 0.33 7.92 -0.06
N GLN A 27 -0.61 8.56 0.62
CA GLN A 27 -0.91 8.24 2.03
C GLN A 27 -1.46 6.82 2.19
N VAL A 28 -2.30 6.37 1.25
CA VAL A 28 -2.86 5.01 1.26
C VAL A 28 -1.77 3.96 1.01
N VAL A 29 -0.83 4.24 0.10
CA VAL A 29 0.31 3.33 -0.15
C VAL A 29 1.25 3.28 1.06
N ILE A 30 1.57 4.42 1.68
CA ILE A 30 2.38 4.47 2.91
C ILE A 30 1.73 3.64 4.02
N PHE A 31 0.42 3.77 4.18
CA PHE A 31 -0.33 2.99 5.17
C PHE A 31 -0.18 1.48 4.91
N GLY A 32 -0.28 1.03 3.65
CA GLY A 32 -0.04 -0.37 3.28
C GLY A 32 1.37 -0.87 3.67
N PHE A 33 2.41 -0.08 3.40
CA PHE A 33 3.79 -0.42 3.77
C PHE A 33 3.99 -0.51 5.28
N ILE A 34 3.46 0.45 6.03
CA ILE A 34 3.53 0.46 7.50
C ILE A 34 2.81 -0.78 8.07
N MET A 35 1.64 -1.11 7.52
CA MET A 35 0.82 -2.22 8.00
C MET A 35 1.51 -3.58 7.77
N LEU A 36 2.12 -3.80 6.61
CA LEU A 36 2.96 -4.99 6.39
C LEU A 36 4.20 -4.97 7.27
N GLY A 37 4.86 -3.81 7.41
CA GLY A 37 6.03 -3.67 8.28
C GLY A 37 5.72 -4.13 9.71
N ILE A 38 4.57 -3.69 10.25
CA ILE A 38 4.08 -4.15 11.56
C ILE A 38 3.80 -5.65 11.55
N GLY A 39 3.11 -6.18 10.52
CA GLY A 39 2.81 -7.61 10.42
C GLY A 39 4.08 -8.47 10.44
N TYR A 40 5.08 -8.12 9.65
CA TYR A 40 6.37 -8.80 9.62
C TYR A 40 7.20 -8.58 10.88
N ALA A 41 7.13 -7.41 11.53
CA ALA A 41 7.79 -7.16 12.80
C ALA A 41 7.24 -8.08 13.91
N VAL A 42 5.91 -8.23 13.97
CA VAL A 42 5.27 -9.12 14.94
C VAL A 42 5.65 -10.58 14.70
N LEU A 43 5.67 -11.02 13.44
CA LEU A 43 6.17 -12.36 13.08
C LEU A 43 7.66 -12.55 13.40
N GLY A 44 8.47 -11.52 13.22
CA GLY A 44 9.89 -11.53 13.58
C GLY A 44 10.09 -11.73 15.08
N LEU A 45 9.36 -10.99 15.91
CA LEU A 45 9.49 -11.08 17.37
C LEU A 45 8.85 -12.34 17.95
N PHE A 46 7.74 -12.81 17.38
CA PHE A 46 6.94 -13.90 17.94
C PHE A 46 6.51 -14.93 16.88
N PRO A 47 7.46 -15.61 16.21
CA PRO A 47 7.16 -16.53 15.11
C PRO A 47 6.44 -17.79 15.56
N SER A 48 6.62 -18.22 16.82
CA SER A 48 6.02 -19.43 17.38
C SER A 48 4.57 -19.23 17.86
N ILE A 49 4.11 -17.98 17.97
CA ILE A 49 2.77 -17.67 18.48
C ILE A 49 1.77 -17.68 17.31
N ILE A 50 0.79 -18.58 17.37
CA ILE A 50 -0.26 -18.72 16.36
C ILE A 50 -1.03 -17.40 16.14
N LEU A 51 -1.27 -16.63 17.20
CA LEU A 51 -1.94 -15.33 17.11
C LEU A 51 -1.21 -14.34 16.19
N SER A 52 0.13 -14.36 16.18
CA SER A 52 0.95 -13.52 15.30
C SER A 52 0.68 -13.82 13.83
N TRP A 53 0.48 -15.09 13.48
CA TRP A 53 0.15 -15.52 12.12
C TRP A 53 -1.24 -15.07 11.69
N TYR A 54 -2.24 -15.15 12.57
CA TYR A 54 -3.57 -14.62 12.27
C TYR A 54 -3.58 -13.11 12.08
N LEU A 55 -2.87 -12.38 12.95
CA LEU A 55 -2.69 -10.94 12.80
C LEU A 55 -2.02 -10.63 11.45
N TYR A 56 -0.95 -11.33 11.12
CA TYR A 56 -0.25 -11.18 9.85
C TYR A 56 -1.17 -11.40 8.65
N ILE A 57 -1.94 -12.48 8.62
CA ILE A 57 -2.86 -12.80 7.51
C ILE A 57 -3.85 -11.65 7.25
N ILE A 58 -4.38 -11.04 8.31
CA ILE A 58 -5.31 -9.91 8.20
C ILE A 58 -4.58 -8.69 7.63
N LEU A 59 -3.44 -8.31 8.22
CA LEU A 59 -2.67 -7.15 7.79
C LEU A 59 -2.15 -7.32 6.34
N ASP A 60 -1.70 -8.53 6.00
CA ASP A 60 -1.23 -8.89 4.67
C ASP A 60 -2.36 -8.81 3.63
N GLY A 61 -3.53 -9.39 3.94
CA GLY A 61 -4.70 -9.29 3.06
C GLY A 61 -5.12 -7.84 2.79
N VAL A 62 -5.18 -7.00 3.83
CA VAL A 62 -5.54 -5.58 3.66
C VAL A 62 -4.47 -4.84 2.85
N ALA A 63 -3.18 -5.07 3.11
CA ALA A 63 -2.11 -4.41 2.38
C ALA A 63 -2.06 -4.84 0.91
N TRP A 64 -2.19 -6.13 0.62
CA TRP A 64 -2.26 -6.64 -0.75
C TRP A 64 -3.48 -6.14 -1.51
N GLY A 65 -4.62 -5.95 -0.84
CA GLY A 65 -5.78 -5.30 -1.43
C GLY A 65 -5.47 -3.86 -1.85
N ILE A 66 -4.79 -3.10 -0.99
CA ILE A 66 -4.35 -1.73 -1.32
C ILE A 66 -3.34 -1.74 -2.46
N PHE A 67 -2.29 -2.56 -2.37
CA PHE A 67 -1.20 -2.60 -3.34
C PHE A 67 -1.64 -3.09 -4.70
N SER A 68 -2.51 -4.11 -4.77
CA SER A 68 -3.02 -4.59 -6.05
C SER A 68 -3.76 -3.47 -6.79
N LEU A 69 -4.65 -2.73 -6.14
CA LEU A 69 -5.32 -1.60 -6.77
C LEU A 69 -4.34 -0.47 -7.13
N MET A 70 -3.46 -0.09 -6.22
CA MET A 70 -2.57 1.06 -6.40
C MET A 70 -1.47 0.80 -7.44
N PHE A 71 -0.74 -0.30 -7.31
CA PHE A 71 0.41 -0.62 -8.16
C PHE A 71 0.04 -1.36 -9.45
N TYR A 72 -1.11 -2.03 -9.55
CA TYR A 72 -1.51 -2.62 -10.83
C TYR A 72 -2.42 -1.75 -11.68
N LEU A 73 -3.14 -0.78 -11.10
CA LEU A 73 -4.16 -0.02 -11.85
C LEU A 73 -3.98 1.50 -11.75
N VAL A 74 -3.76 2.05 -10.56
CA VAL A 74 -3.92 3.52 -10.36
C VAL A 74 -2.65 4.31 -10.66
N ILE A 75 -1.53 3.98 -10.03
CA ILE A 75 -0.32 4.84 -10.03
C ILE A 75 0.22 5.03 -11.43
N TRP A 76 0.32 3.95 -12.22
CA TRP A 76 0.89 4.00 -13.57
C TRP A 76 -0.03 4.73 -14.56
N ALA A 77 -1.35 4.60 -14.38
CA ALA A 77 -2.32 5.35 -15.16
C ALA A 77 -2.22 6.86 -14.88
N ASP A 78 -2.13 7.23 -13.60
CA ASP A 78 -1.97 8.63 -13.18
C ASP A 78 -0.64 9.21 -13.69
N LEU A 79 0.45 8.44 -13.61
CA LEU A 79 1.78 8.88 -14.03
C LEU A 79 1.91 9.01 -15.56
N ALA A 80 1.21 8.16 -16.32
CA ALA A 80 1.20 8.23 -17.78
C ALA A 80 0.47 9.49 -18.29
N GLY A 81 -0.59 9.93 -17.60
CA GLY A 81 -1.42 11.05 -18.04
C GLY A 81 -1.93 10.86 -19.48
N ASN A 82 -1.54 11.78 -20.38
CA ASN A 82 -1.89 11.73 -21.81
C ASN A 82 -0.85 10.96 -22.68
N ARG A 83 0.18 10.37 -22.07
CA ARG A 83 1.21 9.60 -22.77
C ARG A 83 0.76 8.15 -22.98
N ILE A 84 1.57 7.36 -23.68
CA ILE A 84 1.32 5.94 -23.97
C ILE A 84 1.33 5.15 -22.65
N LYS A 85 0.15 4.75 -22.18
CA LYS A 85 -0.05 4.10 -20.87
C LYS A 85 0.64 2.73 -20.77
N GLU A 86 0.69 1.99 -21.87
CA GLU A 86 1.26 0.63 -21.94
C GLU A 86 2.71 0.59 -21.45
N LYS A 87 3.53 1.57 -21.82
CA LYS A 87 4.94 1.63 -21.41
C LYS A 87 5.10 1.82 -19.90
N TYR A 88 4.22 2.61 -19.29
CA TYR A 88 4.23 2.86 -17.85
C TYR A 88 3.79 1.61 -17.08
N TYR A 89 2.76 0.91 -17.55
CA TYR A 89 2.36 -0.37 -16.97
C TYR A 89 3.44 -1.44 -17.10
N LEU A 90 4.13 -1.50 -18.24
CA LEU A 90 5.25 -2.43 -18.40
C LEU A 90 6.33 -2.18 -17.35
N ILE A 91 6.78 -0.93 -17.21
CA ILE A 91 7.77 -0.55 -16.19
C ILE A 91 7.26 -0.86 -14.79
N GLY A 92 5.96 -0.66 -14.54
CA GLY A 92 5.36 -0.89 -13.24
C GLY A 92 5.19 -2.35 -12.83
N ILE A 93 5.00 -3.23 -13.80
CA ILE A 93 4.84 -4.68 -13.58
C ILE A 93 6.20 -5.38 -13.47
N LEU A 94 7.25 -4.84 -14.10
CA LEU A 94 8.59 -5.43 -14.09
C LEU A 94 9.12 -5.79 -12.68
N PRO A 95 8.99 -4.93 -11.64
CA PRO A 95 9.41 -5.30 -10.28
C PRO A 95 8.76 -6.58 -9.75
N PHE A 96 7.48 -6.82 -10.06
CA PHE A 96 6.79 -8.05 -9.64
C PHE A 96 7.35 -9.27 -10.35
N ILE A 97 7.59 -9.16 -11.65
CA ILE A 97 8.22 -10.22 -12.44
C ILE A 97 9.61 -10.52 -11.91
N ILE A 98 10.45 -9.50 -11.73
CA ILE A 98 11.81 -9.62 -11.18
C ILE A 98 11.77 -10.28 -9.80
N SER A 99 10.81 -9.92 -8.93
CA SER A 99 10.67 -10.51 -7.60
C SER A 99 10.42 -12.03 -7.65
N SER A 100 9.66 -12.52 -8.64
CA SER A 100 9.40 -13.96 -8.81
C SER A 100 10.66 -14.74 -9.22
N TYR A 101 11.52 -14.14 -10.03
CA TYR A 101 12.82 -14.72 -10.37
C TYR A 101 13.76 -14.71 -9.16
N ILE A 102 13.80 -13.62 -8.40
CA ILE A 102 14.58 -13.55 -7.15
C ILE A 102 14.11 -14.64 -6.18
N GLN A 103 12.81 -14.83 -5.99
CA GLN A 103 12.28 -15.89 -5.12
C GLN A 103 12.78 -17.27 -5.56
N THR A 104 12.70 -17.58 -6.86
CA THR A 104 13.14 -18.86 -7.42
C THR A 104 14.64 -19.09 -7.19
N LEU A 105 15.46 -18.05 -7.41
CA LEU A 105 16.90 -18.10 -7.22
C LEU A 105 17.30 -18.28 -5.74
N PHE A 106 16.58 -17.65 -4.81
CA PHE A 106 16.91 -17.64 -3.39
C PHE A 106 16.24 -18.76 -2.58
N THR A 107 15.20 -19.42 -3.09
CA THR A 107 14.54 -20.57 -2.46
C THR A 107 15.50 -21.66 -1.97
N PRO A 108 16.51 -22.12 -2.73
CA PRO A 108 17.45 -23.14 -2.23
C PRO A 108 18.27 -22.66 -1.02
N TYR A 109 18.50 -21.36 -0.89
CA TYR A 109 19.27 -20.75 0.20
C TYR A 109 18.38 -20.34 1.39
N ALA A 110 17.06 -20.35 1.24
CA ALA A 110 16.12 -19.88 2.26
C ALA A 110 16.24 -20.64 3.59
N LYS A 111 16.65 -21.92 3.56
CA LYS A 111 16.86 -22.75 4.76
C LYS A 111 18.07 -22.33 5.60
N LEU A 112 18.98 -21.52 5.04
CA LEU A 112 20.18 -21.05 5.73
C LEU A 112 19.90 -19.85 6.65
N ILE A 113 18.73 -19.21 6.49
CA ILE A 113 18.36 -18.00 7.22
C ILE A 113 17.29 -18.38 8.25
N ASP A 114 17.50 -17.95 9.49
CA ASP A 114 16.50 -18.10 10.53
C ASP A 114 15.21 -17.33 10.17
N ILE A 115 14.06 -17.93 10.46
CA ILE A 115 12.76 -17.38 10.04
C ILE A 115 12.47 -16.02 10.71
N SER A 116 12.90 -15.83 11.96
CA SER A 116 12.76 -14.55 12.68
C SER A 116 13.64 -13.48 12.05
N ALA A 117 14.87 -13.84 11.66
CA ALA A 117 15.78 -12.94 10.96
C ALA A 117 15.21 -12.53 9.59
N ALA A 118 14.64 -13.48 8.84
CA ALA A 118 14.00 -13.20 7.55
C ALA A 118 12.81 -12.22 7.68
N PHE A 119 11.93 -12.45 8.67
CA PHE A 119 10.80 -11.55 8.92
C PHE A 119 11.23 -10.17 9.42
N SER A 120 12.24 -10.10 10.28
CA SER A 120 12.80 -8.83 10.75
C SER A 120 13.42 -8.03 9.60
N LEU A 121 14.12 -8.71 8.68
CA LEU A 121 14.69 -8.10 7.48
C LEU A 121 13.59 -7.58 6.54
N ALA A 122 12.53 -8.37 6.33
CA ALA A 122 11.38 -7.94 5.53
C ALA A 122 10.72 -6.69 6.13
N SER A 123 10.45 -6.69 7.44
CA SER A 123 9.91 -5.54 8.18
C SER A 123 10.77 -4.29 8.00
N PHE A 124 12.10 -4.42 8.15
CA PHE A 124 13.03 -3.32 7.96
C PHE A 124 12.90 -2.68 6.56
N PHE A 125 12.89 -3.49 5.50
CA PHE A 125 12.77 -2.96 4.14
C PHE A 125 11.38 -2.36 3.85
N LEU A 126 10.32 -2.89 4.45
CA LEU A 126 8.98 -2.34 4.31
C LEU A 126 8.86 -0.95 4.95
N PHE A 127 9.45 -0.75 6.12
CA PHE A 127 9.55 0.59 6.72
C PHE A 127 10.48 1.50 5.93
N LEU A 128 11.60 0.98 5.44
CA LEU A 128 12.52 1.74 4.61
C LEU A 128 11.85 2.23 3.32
N ALA A 129 10.97 1.43 2.71
CA ALA A 129 10.22 1.79 1.52
C ALA A 129 9.26 2.98 1.72
N VAL A 130 8.91 3.32 2.96
CA VAL A 130 8.11 4.51 3.27
C VAL A 130 8.87 5.80 2.95
N PHE A 131 10.19 5.83 3.19
CA PHE A 131 11.02 7.02 2.97
C PHE A 131 11.01 7.55 1.52
N PRO A 132 11.32 6.73 0.48
CA PRO A 132 11.29 7.21 -0.89
C PRO A 132 9.88 7.67 -1.31
N ILE A 133 8.84 7.07 -0.74
CA ILE A 133 7.45 7.46 -1.02
C ILE A 133 7.11 8.79 -0.37
N LEU A 134 7.59 9.07 0.85
CA LEU A 134 7.40 10.37 1.51
C LEU A 134 7.99 11.52 0.70
N LEU A 135 9.18 11.29 0.12
CA LEU A 135 9.87 12.24 -0.74
C LEU A 135 9.21 12.41 -2.12
N ALA A 136 8.43 11.42 -2.56
CA ALA A 136 7.75 11.47 -3.84
C ALA A 136 6.56 12.47 -3.82
N PRO A 137 6.35 13.21 -4.92
CA PRO A 137 5.14 14.02 -5.09
C PRO A 137 3.90 13.12 -5.19
N GLU A 138 2.74 13.68 -4.84
CA GLU A 138 1.46 12.99 -4.94
C GLU A 138 1.06 12.81 -6.41
N THR A 139 0.44 11.67 -6.77
CA THR A 139 0.05 11.40 -8.17
C THR A 139 -1.22 12.14 -8.60
N LEU A 140 -2.19 12.25 -7.69
CA LEU A 140 -2.77 13.54 -7.28
C LEU A 140 -2.54 14.85 -8.06
N PRO A 141 -3.32 15.28 -9.09
CA PRO A 141 -3.22 16.68 -9.51
C PRO A 141 -3.51 17.63 -8.34
N GLU A 142 -2.53 18.44 -7.93
CA GLU A 142 -2.61 19.33 -6.76
C GLU A 142 -3.83 20.26 -6.82
N LYS A 143 -4.16 20.75 -8.04
CA LYS A 143 -5.37 21.56 -8.29
C LYS A 143 -6.66 20.87 -7.82
N LYS A 144 -6.79 19.55 -7.99
CA LYS A 144 -7.97 18.79 -7.54
C LYS A 144 -8.01 18.67 -6.02
N ILE A 145 -6.84 18.55 -5.37
CA ILE A 145 -6.73 18.52 -3.91
C ILE A 145 -7.10 19.88 -3.31
N GLU A 146 -6.55 20.96 -3.85
CA GLU A 146 -6.84 22.33 -3.40
C GLU A 146 -8.32 22.69 -3.55
N LEU A 147 -8.93 22.34 -4.69
CA LEU A 147 -10.34 22.62 -4.93
C LEU A 147 -11.25 21.86 -3.96
N LYS A 148 -10.89 20.62 -3.58
CA LYS A 148 -11.55 19.88 -2.49
C LYS A 148 -11.37 20.57 -1.14
N ARG A 149 -10.18 21.08 -0.81
CA ARG A 149 -9.94 21.83 0.45
C ARG A 149 -10.79 23.10 0.49
N LEU A 150 -10.79 23.89 -0.57
CA LEU A 150 -11.55 25.13 -0.65
C LEU A 150 -13.06 24.88 -0.48
N ARG A 151 -13.62 23.86 -1.13
CA ARG A 151 -15.02 23.45 -0.92
C ARG A 151 -15.31 23.11 0.55
N LYS A 152 -14.44 22.30 1.20
CA LYS A 152 -14.59 21.99 2.63
C LYS A 152 -14.52 23.23 3.52
N TYR A 153 -13.68 24.20 3.19
CA TYR A 153 -13.61 25.48 3.93
C TYR A 153 -14.91 26.27 3.79
N VAL A 154 -15.46 26.37 2.58
CA VAL A 154 -16.73 27.07 2.33
C VAL A 154 -17.89 26.39 3.06
N GLU A 155 -17.96 25.05 3.06
CA GLU A 155 -18.98 24.30 3.81
C GLU A 155 -18.86 24.52 5.32
N LYS A 156 -17.64 24.49 5.87
CA LYS A 156 -17.42 24.80 7.29
C LYS A 156 -17.85 26.21 7.63
N ALA A 157 -17.52 27.19 6.78
CA ALA A 157 -17.91 28.58 6.98
C ALA A 157 -19.44 28.76 6.96
N LYS A 158 -20.16 28.09 6.04
CA LYS A 158 -21.63 28.08 6.00
C LYS A 158 -22.23 27.50 7.28
N LYS A 159 -21.72 26.36 7.76
CA LYS A 159 -22.19 25.75 9.01
C LYS A 159 -21.98 26.64 10.23
N VAL A 160 -20.87 27.38 10.29
CA VAL A 160 -20.62 28.32 11.39
C VAL A 160 -21.60 29.50 11.33
N LYS A 161 -21.86 30.04 10.13
CA LYS A 161 -22.84 31.11 9.92
C LYS A 161 -24.25 30.69 10.35
N GLU A 162 -24.69 29.49 9.96
CA GLU A 162 -25.99 28.92 10.36
C GLU A 162 -26.10 28.66 11.86
N LYS A 163 -24.97 28.51 12.57
CA LYS A 163 -24.93 28.30 14.02
C LYS A 163 -24.93 29.60 14.83
N HIS A 164 -24.70 30.74 14.18
CA HIS A 164 -24.60 32.08 14.81
C HIS A 164 -25.67 33.06 14.26
N GLN A 165 -26.62 32.58 13.48
CA GLN A 165 -27.90 33.23 13.16
C GLN A 165 -29.02 32.46 13.84
#